data_AF-A0A8H2WQL9-F1
#
_entry.id   AF-A0A8H2WQL9-F1
#
_cell.length_a   1.000
_cell.length_b   1.000
_cell.length_c   1.000
_cell.angle_alpha   90.00
_cell.angle_beta   90.00
_cell.angle_gamma   90.00
#
_symmetry.space_group_name_H-M   'P 1'
#
loop_
_entity.id
_entity.type
_entity.pdbx_description
1 polymer ?
#
loop_
_entity_poly.entity_id
_entity_poly.type
_entity_poly.pdbx_seq_one_letter_code
_entity_poly.pdbx_strand_id
1 'polypeptide(L)'
;MDGAGAALDMLHHAKHVETPWVWIMSDNHRGELHDLETWVDKVAFKAPRVQVPIGMYGARLTEFRITCVSSTDRPEPVAFLVPPFLAPTRLLVESEPGIMADTQANVWASLGERIGRIANLGMGGAVIGAVNSTSEQCIRMIGSKGVLGVSADTVATLRGQFRSLVPEKLQFAFLVPNLTSLKRISPTICRVLHNGHDLSITVRGLSSTNRKILTEQQYLNYGCHLHYTIVPDTENGYEKDTLALADSWCNPGSAKDKILIVGGDDNRSWYNPVHKSRVCATAAIYLHDRDLESSEWFSMLTAEEWRAWDKPAIELAVITHDRPWSLRRLLDSVKQAHYFGDTVNVVINLEQTSDQETRQIAEEFKMEPTGSHVFVRHRIVYAGLMTAVVESWYPHGNHSYGVMLEDDVELSPLFYAWIKFCILRYRYGTPLRDASQLYGISLYQPKVTELHMQGRRPFSARDIFAMANIEHPHTPYLSQVPCSWVYLQGYVSLYPNYDYFVSLSTNHLEVGEHVPANIDQEKQRQYFLPLMQEPEVANRHPGTERGVKLLDLPLSNLPKWADLPALDLWGNISSLGKLRNVGLERRVNMSACQPDEMEASALEYLCPPKEATHSEAARKTLYTSSTGDDDLDLMQG
;
A
#
# COMPACT_ATOMS: atom_id res chain seq x y z
N MET A 1 21.88 14.75 38.64
CA MET A 1 22.39 14.43 37.30
C MET A 1 21.17 14.12 36.48
N ASP A 2 20.86 14.98 35.53
CA ASP A 2 19.53 15.04 34.90
C ASP A 2 19.26 13.78 34.09
N GLY A 3 18.26 12.98 34.52
CA GLY A 3 17.90 11.71 33.88
C GLY A 3 17.47 11.82 32.42
N ALA A 4 17.25 13.05 31.92
CA ALA A 4 17.01 13.33 30.51
C ALA A 4 18.23 13.03 29.61
N GLY A 5 19.44 13.33 30.06
CA GLY A 5 20.67 13.07 29.29
C GLY A 5 20.89 11.58 29.06
N ALA A 6 20.77 10.77 30.12
CA ALA A 6 20.93 9.32 30.04
C ALA A 6 19.86 8.64 29.16
N ALA A 7 18.62 9.12 29.19
CA ALA A 7 17.54 8.58 28.36
C ALA A 7 17.78 8.87 26.87
N LEU A 8 18.27 10.06 26.55
CA LEU A 8 18.57 10.48 25.19
C LEU A 8 19.79 9.76 24.63
N ASP A 9 20.86 9.64 25.41
CA ASP A 9 22.04 8.85 25.04
C ASP A 9 21.65 7.40 24.76
N MET A 10 20.76 6.81 25.57
CA MET A 10 20.28 5.45 25.33
C MET A 10 19.53 5.32 23.99
N LEU A 11 18.64 6.26 23.66
CA LEU A 11 17.95 6.27 22.37
C LEU A 11 18.90 6.47 21.19
N HIS A 12 19.90 7.33 21.37
CA HIS A 12 20.92 7.59 20.36
C HIS A 12 21.73 6.34 20.00
N HIS A 13 22.01 5.46 20.97
CA HIS A 13 22.67 4.18 20.71
C HIS A 13 21.69 3.13 20.17
N ALA A 14 20.46 3.09 20.70
CA ALA A 14 19.45 2.10 20.34
C ALA A 14 19.08 2.13 18.85
N LYS A 15 19.07 3.31 18.21
CA LYS A 15 18.77 3.44 16.77
C LYS A 15 19.82 2.82 15.84
N HIS A 16 21.04 2.58 16.33
CA HIS A 16 22.14 2.01 15.54
C HIS A 16 22.25 0.48 15.65
N VAL A 17 21.33 -0.16 16.38
CA VAL A 17 21.30 -1.61 16.53
C VAL A 17 20.83 -2.26 15.22
N GLU A 18 21.56 -3.26 14.72
CA GLU A 18 21.29 -3.88 13.42
C GLU A 18 20.07 -4.83 13.42
N THR A 19 19.56 -5.21 14.59
CA THR A 19 18.38 -6.09 14.69
C THR A 19 17.09 -5.32 14.39
N PRO A 20 16.05 -5.96 13.82
CA PRO A 20 14.78 -5.28 13.49
C PRO A 20 14.05 -4.69 14.71
N TRP A 21 14.34 -5.23 15.89
CA TRP A 21 13.82 -4.77 17.17
C TRP A 21 14.97 -4.55 18.14
N VAL A 22 14.84 -3.54 19.00
CA VAL A 22 15.79 -3.22 20.05
C VAL A 22 15.08 -3.14 21.39
N TRP A 23 15.75 -3.66 22.41
CA TRP A 23 15.26 -3.67 23.78
C TRP A 23 15.84 -2.48 24.55
N ILE A 24 14.97 -1.69 25.17
CA ILE A 24 15.35 -0.49 25.91
C ILE A 24 15.15 -0.75 27.41
N MET A 25 16.21 -0.61 28.22
CA MET A 25 16.22 -0.91 29.65
C MET A 25 16.78 0.23 30.50
N SER A 26 16.27 0.38 31.72
CA SER A 26 16.88 1.26 32.73
C SER A 26 17.92 0.50 33.57
N ASP A 27 18.97 1.20 34.02
CA ASP A 27 20.04 0.65 34.88
C ASP A 27 19.54 0.06 36.21
N ASN A 28 18.35 0.47 36.67
CA ASN A 28 17.79 0.06 37.97
C ASN A 28 17.17 -1.35 37.99
N HIS A 29 17.10 -2.05 36.84
CA HIS A 29 16.34 -3.31 36.69
C HIS A 29 17.20 -4.56 36.48
N ARG A 30 18.52 -4.51 36.74
CA ARG A 30 19.41 -5.68 36.56
C ARG A 30 19.04 -6.93 37.38
N GLY A 31 18.22 -6.79 38.43
CA GLY A 31 17.77 -7.90 39.27
C GLY A 31 16.51 -8.64 38.78
N GLU A 32 15.80 -8.11 37.79
CA GLU A 32 14.51 -8.67 37.28
C GLU A 32 14.68 -9.44 35.95
N LEU A 33 15.93 -9.72 35.53
CA LEU A 33 16.24 -10.31 34.22
C LEU A 33 15.48 -11.61 33.93
N HIS A 34 15.24 -12.45 34.95
CA HIS A 34 14.60 -13.76 34.77
C HIS A 34 13.09 -13.65 34.53
N ASP A 35 12.42 -12.69 35.18
CA ASP A 35 11.02 -12.35 34.92
C ASP A 35 10.85 -11.61 33.58
N LEU A 36 11.91 -10.93 33.12
CA LEU A 36 11.98 -10.26 31.81
C LEU A 36 12.11 -11.25 30.64
N GLU A 37 13.00 -12.24 30.70
CA GLU A 37 13.15 -13.26 29.65
C GLU A 37 11.83 -14.02 29.45
N THR A 38 11.18 -14.40 30.56
CA THR A 38 9.87 -15.06 30.51
C THR A 38 8.74 -14.12 30.05
N TRP A 39 8.87 -12.80 30.20
CA TRP A 39 7.97 -11.82 29.60
C TRP A 39 8.17 -11.73 28.09
N VAL A 40 9.41 -11.63 27.61
CA VAL A 40 9.72 -11.56 26.16
C VAL A 40 9.19 -12.78 25.43
N ASP A 41 9.41 -13.99 25.96
CA ASP A 41 8.91 -15.23 25.36
C ASP A 41 7.36 -15.27 25.31
N LYS A 42 6.68 -14.68 26.31
CA LYS A 42 5.22 -14.59 26.34
C LYS A 42 4.66 -13.48 25.44
N VAL A 43 5.42 -12.41 25.24
CA VAL A 43 5.02 -11.24 24.46
C VAL A 43 5.34 -11.41 22.97
N ALA A 44 6.40 -12.13 22.60
CA ALA A 44 6.76 -12.40 21.21
C ALA A 44 5.60 -12.99 20.38
N PHE A 45 4.73 -13.80 21.00
CA PHE A 45 3.54 -14.38 20.36
C PHE A 45 2.26 -13.54 20.48
N LYS A 46 2.24 -12.53 21.36
CA LYS A 46 1.09 -11.64 21.63
C LYS A 46 1.25 -10.24 21.03
N ALA A 47 2.46 -9.87 20.66
CA ALA A 47 2.78 -8.61 20.01
C ALA A 47 1.95 -8.50 18.73
N PRO A 48 1.16 -7.41 18.56
CA PRO A 48 0.46 -7.18 17.31
C PRO A 48 1.48 -7.20 16.16
N ARG A 49 1.04 -7.63 14.95
CA ARG A 49 1.79 -7.39 13.69
C ARG A 49 2.02 -5.89 13.41
N VAL A 50 1.52 -5.02 14.28
CA VAL A 50 1.68 -3.57 14.24
C VAL A 50 3.09 -3.24 14.70
N GLN A 51 3.83 -2.57 13.81
CA GLN A 51 5.15 -2.02 14.07
C GLN A 51 5.00 -0.84 15.03
N VAL A 52 4.78 -1.10 16.33
CA VAL A 52 4.75 -0.10 17.41
C VAL A 52 5.56 -0.62 18.59
N PRO A 53 6.15 0.25 19.42
CA PRO A 53 6.85 -0.19 20.60
C PRO A 53 5.89 -0.81 21.63
N ILE A 54 6.39 -1.80 22.35
CA ILE A 54 5.64 -2.62 23.31
C ILE A 54 6.41 -2.68 24.61
N GLY A 55 5.80 -2.28 25.71
CA GLY A 55 6.47 -2.24 27.02
C GLY A 55 5.65 -2.82 28.14
N MET A 56 6.28 -2.93 29.30
CA MET A 56 5.60 -3.37 30.53
C MET A 56 4.81 -2.24 31.19
N TYR A 57 5.21 -1.00 30.92
CA TYR A 57 4.67 0.20 31.56
C TYR A 57 4.55 1.35 30.57
N GLY A 58 3.51 2.16 30.74
CA GLY A 58 3.28 3.32 29.90
C GLY A 58 2.38 4.34 30.55
N ALA A 59 2.11 5.41 29.81
CA ALA A 59 1.39 6.58 30.29
C ALA A 59 0.20 6.92 29.39
N ARG A 60 -0.96 7.16 30.01
CA ARG A 60 -2.13 7.76 29.36
C ARG A 60 -2.30 9.21 29.80
N LEU A 61 -2.64 10.07 28.84
CA LEU A 61 -2.89 11.48 29.09
C LEU A 61 -4.38 11.69 29.41
N THR A 62 -4.69 12.20 30.60
CA THR A 62 -6.05 12.63 31.00
C THR A 62 -6.15 14.16 31.02
N GLU A 63 -7.31 14.74 31.33
CA GLU A 63 -7.55 16.20 31.28
C GLU A 63 -6.61 17.03 32.16
N PHE A 64 -6.06 16.49 33.25
CA PHE A 64 -5.16 17.23 34.14
C PHE A 64 -3.98 16.40 34.67
N ARG A 65 -3.87 15.11 34.33
CA ARG A 65 -2.86 14.20 34.92
C ARG A 65 -2.37 13.15 33.93
N ILE A 66 -1.16 12.66 34.15
CA ILE A 66 -0.67 11.42 33.56
C ILE A 66 -1.08 10.26 34.45
N THR A 67 -1.68 9.23 33.87
CA THR A 67 -2.00 7.98 34.57
C THR A 67 -1.08 6.88 34.06
N CYS A 68 -0.32 6.25 34.97
CA CYS A 68 0.46 5.06 34.65
C CYS A 68 -0.47 3.89 34.33
N VAL A 69 -0.11 3.12 33.32
CA VAL A 69 -0.81 1.92 32.87
C VAL A 69 0.15 0.75 33.01
N SER A 70 -0.28 -0.27 33.75
CA SER A 70 0.35 -1.60 33.84
C SER A 70 -0.72 -2.62 33.47
N SER A 71 -0.54 -3.33 32.36
CA SER A 71 -1.49 -4.37 31.94
C SER A 71 -1.22 -5.66 32.71
N THR A 72 -2.27 -6.46 32.96
CA THR A 72 -2.15 -7.78 33.59
C THR A 72 -2.30 -8.94 32.61
N ASP A 73 -2.73 -8.70 31.36
CA ASP A 73 -2.89 -9.78 30.35
C ASP A 73 -3.14 -9.32 28.89
N ARG A 74 -3.62 -8.08 28.69
CA ARG A 74 -4.14 -7.54 27.42
C ARG A 74 -3.36 -6.30 26.95
N PRO A 75 -2.93 -6.19 25.69
CA PRO A 75 -2.23 -4.99 25.21
C PRO A 75 -3.09 -3.73 25.33
N GLU A 76 -2.58 -2.72 26.04
CA GLU A 76 -3.28 -1.44 26.23
C GLU A 76 -2.54 -0.31 25.51
N PRO A 77 -3.21 0.48 24.64
CA PRO A 77 -2.57 1.61 24.00
C PRO A 77 -2.26 2.72 25.01
N VAL A 78 -1.08 3.32 24.86
CA VAL A 78 -0.57 4.41 25.70
C VAL A 78 0.00 5.54 24.85
N ALA A 79 -0.02 6.75 25.40
CA ALA A 79 0.56 7.93 24.75
C ALA A 79 2.08 7.79 24.59
N PHE A 80 2.74 7.16 25.56
CA PHE A 80 4.15 6.81 25.50
C PHE A 80 4.49 5.67 26.47
N LEU A 81 5.55 4.94 26.16
CA LEU A 81 6.11 3.87 27.00
C LEU A 81 7.31 4.37 27.77
N VAL A 82 7.62 3.69 28.88
CA VAL A 82 8.85 3.90 29.65
C VAL A 82 9.60 2.57 29.80
N PRO A 83 10.94 2.58 29.90
CA PRO A 83 11.72 1.36 30.04
C PRO A 83 11.24 0.50 31.24
N PRO A 84 11.20 -0.84 31.11
CA PRO A 84 11.62 -1.61 29.94
C PRO A 84 10.55 -1.73 28.84
N PHE A 85 10.99 -1.59 27.58
CA PHE A 85 10.15 -1.85 26.40
C PHE A 85 10.97 -2.31 25.18
N LEU A 86 10.29 -3.05 24.28
CA LEU A 86 10.77 -3.43 22.96
C LEU A 86 10.30 -2.39 21.95
N ALA A 87 11.19 -1.92 21.06
CA ALA A 87 10.84 -1.00 20.00
C ALA A 87 11.35 -1.51 18.65
N PRO A 88 10.61 -1.33 17.54
CA PRO A 88 11.16 -1.51 16.22
C PRO A 88 12.32 -0.53 16.03
N THR A 89 13.52 -1.02 15.72
CA THR A 89 14.72 -0.18 15.61
C THR A 89 14.52 0.93 14.58
N ARG A 90 13.86 0.62 13.46
CA ARG A 90 13.50 1.59 12.41
C ARG A 90 12.65 2.76 12.92
N LEU A 91 11.72 2.53 13.84
CA LEU A 91 10.94 3.64 14.42
C LEU A 91 11.79 4.54 15.30
N LEU A 92 12.82 4.01 15.95
CA LEU A 92 13.74 4.82 16.76
C LEU A 92 14.66 5.67 15.87
N VAL A 93 15.09 5.13 14.73
CA VAL A 93 15.85 5.88 13.71
C VAL A 93 15.06 7.12 13.26
N GLU A 94 13.76 6.95 13.02
CA GLU A 94 12.85 8.01 12.55
C GLU A 94 12.47 9.01 13.67
N SER A 95 12.31 8.52 14.90
CA SER A 95 11.75 9.33 16.00
C SER A 95 12.81 10.06 16.84
N GLU A 96 14.04 9.54 16.97
CA GLU A 96 15.07 10.12 17.84
C GLU A 96 15.60 11.50 17.41
N PRO A 97 15.89 11.78 16.11
CA PRO A 97 16.59 13.01 15.70
C PRO A 97 15.92 14.32 16.11
N GLY A 98 14.62 14.32 16.38
CA GLY A 98 13.90 15.51 16.81
C GLY A 98 13.63 15.62 18.31
N ILE A 99 14.02 14.65 19.13
CA ILE A 99 13.78 14.69 20.58
C ILE A 99 14.64 15.79 21.24
N MET A 100 15.78 16.14 20.65
CA MET A 100 16.73 17.15 21.15
C MET A 100 16.18 18.60 21.13
N ALA A 101 15.09 18.88 20.41
CA ALA A 101 14.60 20.25 20.18
C ALA A 101 13.59 20.77 21.22
N ASP A 102 13.07 19.92 22.11
CA ASP A 102 11.98 20.28 23.03
C ASP A 102 12.40 20.04 24.50
N THR A 103 13.25 20.93 25.03
CA THR A 103 13.81 20.86 26.39
C THR A 103 12.76 21.06 27.50
N GLN A 104 11.47 21.16 27.16
CA GLN A 104 10.37 21.31 28.12
C GLN A 104 9.57 20.02 28.39
N ALA A 105 9.84 18.94 27.63
CA ALA A 105 9.11 17.67 27.74
C ALA A 105 10.00 16.49 28.18
N ASN A 106 9.35 15.45 28.72
CA ASN A 106 9.98 14.19 29.09
C ASN A 106 10.42 13.44 27.83
N VAL A 107 11.68 12.97 27.76
CA VAL A 107 12.27 12.26 26.61
C VAL A 107 11.38 11.12 26.09
N TRP A 108 10.78 10.34 26.99
CA TRP A 108 9.88 9.24 26.64
C TRP A 108 8.55 9.73 26.07
N ALA A 109 8.02 10.83 26.61
CA ALA A 109 6.80 11.45 26.10
C ALA A 109 7.02 12.06 24.71
N SER A 110 8.15 12.72 24.48
CA SER A 110 8.55 13.23 23.16
C SER A 110 8.77 12.10 22.16
N LEU A 111 9.40 11.00 22.59
CA LEU A 111 9.52 9.79 21.76
C LEU A 111 8.14 9.24 21.39
N GLY A 112 7.23 9.08 22.35
CA GLY A 112 5.89 8.56 22.10
C GLY A 112 5.03 9.48 21.22
N GLU A 113 5.15 10.79 21.36
CA GLU A 113 4.53 11.77 20.45
C GLU A 113 5.03 11.59 19.03
N ARG A 114 6.35 11.53 18.86
CA ARG A 114 6.97 11.37 17.55
C ARG A 114 6.58 10.05 16.92
N ILE A 115 6.60 8.95 17.69
CA ILE A 115 6.15 7.65 17.23
C ILE A 115 4.67 7.68 16.87
N GLY A 116 3.81 8.33 17.66
CA GLY A 116 2.40 8.49 17.34
C GLY A 116 2.16 9.28 16.06
N ARG A 117 3.01 10.27 15.77
CA ARG A 117 3.00 11.05 14.54
C ARG A 117 3.53 10.27 13.33
N ILE A 118 4.66 9.60 13.51
CA ILE A 118 5.36 8.78 12.50
C ILE A 118 4.51 7.60 12.09
N ALA A 119 3.94 6.88 13.05
CA ALA A 119 3.07 5.74 12.79
C ALA A 119 1.63 6.15 12.41
N ASN A 120 1.27 7.43 12.58
CA ASN A 120 -0.08 7.97 12.41
C ASN A 120 -1.15 7.24 13.25
N LEU A 121 -0.78 6.77 14.44
CA LEU A 121 -1.63 5.96 15.32
C LEU A 121 -2.18 6.77 16.51
N GLY A 122 -1.79 8.03 16.68
CA GLY A 122 -2.21 8.84 17.85
C GLY A 122 -1.79 8.24 19.21
N MET A 123 -0.88 7.27 19.21
CA MET A 123 -0.35 6.54 20.38
C MET A 123 1.15 6.26 20.19
N GLY A 124 1.91 6.30 21.29
CA GLY A 124 3.36 6.08 21.28
C GLY A 124 3.80 4.63 21.54
N GLY A 125 2.86 3.74 21.86
CA GLY A 125 3.13 2.32 22.06
C GLY A 125 2.02 1.59 22.81
N ALA A 126 2.22 0.31 23.10
CA ALA A 126 1.27 -0.53 23.82
C ALA A 126 1.90 -1.20 25.06
N VAL A 127 1.13 -1.29 26.15
CA VAL A 127 1.55 -1.93 27.39
C VAL A 127 1.05 -3.37 27.45
N ILE A 128 1.93 -4.34 27.70
CA ILE A 128 1.61 -5.76 27.82
C ILE A 128 2.14 -6.33 29.14
N GLY A 129 1.28 -7.01 29.89
CA GLY A 129 1.58 -7.53 31.22
C GLY A 129 2.27 -8.89 31.26
N ALA A 130 3.14 -9.07 32.27
CA ALA A 130 3.34 -10.36 32.93
C ALA A 130 2.47 -10.43 34.20
N VAL A 131 2.12 -11.66 34.59
CA VAL A 131 1.14 -12.04 35.63
C VAL A 131 1.39 -11.41 37.01
N ASN A 132 2.55 -10.75 37.25
CA ASN A 132 2.94 -10.17 38.55
C ASN A 132 3.38 -8.68 38.49
N SER A 133 2.92 -7.86 37.54
CA SER A 133 3.22 -6.41 37.60
C SER A 133 2.45 -5.73 38.73
N THR A 134 3.14 -5.25 39.77
CA THR A 134 2.51 -4.65 40.95
C THR A 134 2.23 -3.16 40.73
N SER A 135 1.08 -2.69 41.25
CA SER A 135 0.68 -1.28 41.24
C SER A 135 1.69 -0.34 41.93
N GLU A 136 2.57 -0.87 42.77
CA GLU A 136 3.63 -0.12 43.46
C GLU A 136 4.68 0.48 42.50
N GLN A 137 5.01 -0.20 41.40
CA GLN A 137 6.00 0.29 40.44
C GLN A 137 5.44 1.48 39.63
N CYS A 138 4.15 1.42 39.27
CA CYS A 138 3.42 2.56 38.69
C CYS A 138 3.37 3.78 39.63
N ILE A 139 3.17 3.56 40.94
CA ILE A 139 3.16 4.64 41.93
C ILE A 139 4.55 5.29 42.05
N ARG A 140 5.63 4.51 42.01
CA ARG A 140 7.02 5.04 42.01
C ARG A 140 7.32 5.86 40.76
N MET A 141 6.74 5.52 39.61
CA MET A 141 6.97 6.23 38.35
C MET A 141 6.26 7.60 38.26
N ILE A 142 5.15 7.82 38.99
CA ILE A 142 4.36 9.07 38.97
C ILE A 142 4.89 10.13 39.98
N GLY A 143 5.76 9.76 40.92
CA GLY A 143 6.28 10.67 41.94
C GLY A 143 7.08 11.87 41.40
N SER A 144 7.37 12.86 42.25
CA SER A 144 8.12 14.08 41.88
C SER A 144 9.56 13.86 41.41
N LYS A 145 10.08 12.63 41.56
CA LYS A 145 11.37 12.16 41.01
C LYS A 145 11.20 10.98 40.02
N GLY A 146 9.97 10.65 39.65
CA GLY A 146 9.63 9.51 38.81
C GLY A 146 9.69 9.85 37.32
N VAL A 147 9.90 8.82 36.49
CA VAL A 147 10.05 8.92 35.03
C VAL A 147 8.76 9.39 34.34
N LEU A 148 7.61 9.50 35.04
CA LEU A 148 6.33 10.00 34.52
C LEU A 148 5.89 11.33 35.16
N GLY A 149 6.71 11.96 36.02
CA GLY A 149 6.41 13.24 36.64
C GLY A 149 6.56 14.39 35.64
N VAL A 150 5.46 14.89 35.08
CA VAL A 150 5.43 15.96 34.07
C VAL A 150 4.57 17.13 34.55
N SER A 151 4.97 18.38 34.26
CA SER A 151 4.22 19.58 34.66
C SER A 151 2.86 19.67 33.93
N ALA A 152 1.88 20.38 34.53
CA ALA A 152 0.57 20.55 33.91
C ALA A 152 0.62 21.28 32.55
N ASP A 153 1.55 22.24 32.39
CA ASP A 153 1.74 23.00 31.15
C ASP A 153 2.35 22.14 30.03
N THR A 154 3.29 21.26 30.40
CA THR A 154 3.85 20.26 29.46
C THR A 154 2.78 19.24 29.05
N VAL A 155 1.90 18.81 29.96
CA VAL A 155 0.76 17.93 29.63
C VAL A 155 -0.22 18.60 28.66
N ALA A 156 -0.48 19.90 28.83
CA ALA A 156 -1.33 20.66 27.91
C ALA A 156 -0.68 20.82 26.52
N THR A 157 0.62 21.05 26.46
CA THR A 157 1.40 21.18 25.20
C THR A 157 1.44 19.87 24.42
N LEU A 158 1.80 18.76 25.09
CA LEU A 158 1.77 17.42 24.49
C LEU A 158 0.36 17.09 23.98
N ARG A 159 -0.69 17.40 24.76
CA ARG A 159 -2.08 17.22 24.31
C ARG A 159 -2.40 18.05 23.07
N GLY A 160 -1.94 19.30 23.00
CA GLY A 160 -2.09 20.16 21.83
C GLY A 160 -1.44 19.56 20.59
N GLN A 161 -0.21 19.07 20.72
CA GLN A 161 0.55 18.40 19.66
C GLN A 161 -0.16 17.12 19.20
N PHE A 162 -0.50 16.20 20.12
CA PHE A 162 -1.27 14.99 19.81
C PHE A 162 -2.65 15.29 19.19
N ARG A 163 -3.34 16.37 19.61
CA ARG A 163 -4.66 16.76 19.07
C ARG A 163 -4.59 17.46 17.70
N SER A 164 -3.53 18.22 17.42
CA SER A 164 -3.35 18.94 16.14
C SER A 164 -3.00 18.03 14.96
N LEU A 165 -2.66 16.77 15.26
CA LEU A 165 -2.23 15.75 14.30
C LEU A 165 -3.28 14.65 14.08
N VAL A 166 -4.44 14.71 14.75
CA VAL A 166 -5.46 13.67 14.63
C VAL A 166 -6.11 13.78 13.24
N PRO A 167 -6.02 12.74 12.38
CA PRO A 167 -6.77 12.68 11.14
C PRO A 167 -8.25 12.95 11.41
N GLU A 168 -8.98 13.47 10.42
CA GLU A 168 -10.43 13.62 10.53
C GLU A 168 -11.05 12.28 11.00
N LYS A 169 -11.77 12.31 12.13
CA LYS A 169 -12.25 11.08 12.78
C LYS A 169 -13.39 10.48 11.96
N LEU A 170 -13.07 9.46 11.15
CA LEU A 170 -14.04 8.67 10.39
C LEU A 170 -14.88 7.77 11.30
N GLN A 171 -16.08 7.40 10.82
CA GLN A 171 -16.95 6.41 11.42
C GLN A 171 -17.04 5.17 10.52
N PHE A 172 -16.60 4.02 11.00
CA PHE A 172 -16.66 2.75 10.29
C PHE A 172 -17.80 1.87 10.79
N ALA A 173 -18.46 1.16 9.88
CA ALA A 173 -19.30 0.03 10.24
C ALA A 173 -18.91 -1.20 9.44
N PHE A 174 -18.72 -2.30 10.14
CA PHE A 174 -18.40 -3.60 9.57
C PHE A 174 -19.61 -4.52 9.71
N LEU A 175 -20.08 -5.09 8.61
CA LEU A 175 -21.07 -6.16 8.61
C LEU A 175 -20.41 -7.41 8.04
N VAL A 176 -20.14 -8.40 8.89
CA VAL A 176 -19.42 -9.63 8.50
C VAL A 176 -20.29 -10.87 8.67
N PRO A 177 -20.10 -11.91 7.83
CA PRO A 177 -21.07 -12.99 7.71
C PRO A 177 -21.00 -13.99 8.87
N ASN A 178 -19.84 -14.15 9.50
CA ASN A 178 -19.65 -15.07 10.61
C ASN A 178 -18.39 -14.70 11.41
N LEU A 179 -18.16 -15.42 12.52
CA LEU A 179 -16.98 -15.19 13.36
C LEU A 179 -15.67 -15.51 12.65
N THR A 180 -15.62 -16.44 11.70
CA THR A 180 -14.40 -16.74 10.94
C THR A 180 -13.99 -15.55 10.10
N SER A 181 -14.91 -14.97 9.34
CA SER A 181 -14.67 -13.75 8.56
C SER A 181 -14.27 -12.56 9.45
N LEU A 182 -14.85 -12.44 10.66
CA LEU A 182 -14.39 -11.45 11.66
C LEU A 182 -12.91 -11.66 12.02
N LYS A 183 -12.43 -12.90 12.18
CA LYS A 183 -11.01 -13.17 12.42
C LYS A 183 -10.14 -12.73 11.26
N ARG A 184 -10.56 -13.05 10.03
CA ARG A 184 -9.83 -12.73 8.79
C ARG A 184 -9.64 -11.22 8.61
N ILE A 185 -10.70 -10.43 8.79
CA ILE A 185 -10.64 -8.96 8.66
C ILE A 185 -10.14 -8.24 9.93
N SER A 186 -9.99 -8.95 11.06
CA SER A 186 -9.60 -8.32 12.32
C SER A 186 -8.33 -7.47 12.25
N PRO A 187 -7.26 -7.79 11.49
CA PRO A 187 -6.09 -6.91 11.41
C PRO A 187 -6.45 -5.52 10.88
N THR A 188 -7.30 -5.43 9.86
CA THR A 188 -7.83 -4.17 9.31
C THR A 188 -8.64 -3.41 10.35
N ILE A 189 -9.61 -4.06 11.01
CA ILE A 189 -10.46 -3.43 12.04
C ILE A 189 -9.61 -2.90 13.19
N CYS A 190 -8.63 -3.67 13.63
CA CYS A 190 -7.74 -3.29 14.70
C CYS A 190 -6.89 -2.08 14.32
N ARG A 191 -6.36 -2.04 13.10
CA ARG A 191 -5.62 -0.86 12.63
C ARG A 191 -6.53 0.37 12.55
N VAL A 192 -7.78 0.23 12.09
CA VAL A 192 -8.79 1.31 12.11
C VAL A 192 -9.03 1.83 13.54
N LEU A 193 -9.18 0.92 14.51
CA LEU A 193 -9.34 1.28 15.93
C LEU A 193 -8.11 2.02 16.46
N HIS A 194 -6.91 1.50 16.16
CA HIS A 194 -5.65 2.10 16.59
C HIS A 194 -5.39 3.46 15.94
N ASN A 195 -5.86 3.70 14.71
CA ASN A 195 -5.82 5.01 14.06
C ASN A 195 -6.80 6.03 14.70
N GLY A 196 -7.58 5.63 15.71
CA GLY A 196 -8.46 6.51 16.47
C GLY A 196 -9.83 6.74 15.83
N HIS A 197 -10.25 5.93 14.86
CA HIS A 197 -11.56 6.02 14.25
C HIS A 197 -12.68 5.44 15.13
N ASP A 198 -13.91 5.89 14.92
CA ASP A 198 -15.08 5.27 15.54
C ASP A 198 -15.47 4.02 14.74
N LEU A 199 -15.81 2.92 15.42
CA LEU A 199 -16.21 1.69 14.73
C LEU A 199 -17.40 1.00 15.39
N SER A 200 -18.23 0.36 14.57
CA SER A 200 -19.27 -0.58 14.98
C SER A 200 -19.17 -1.88 14.19
N ILE A 201 -19.17 -3.02 14.87
CA ILE A 201 -19.01 -4.34 14.23
C ILE A 201 -20.27 -5.15 14.43
N THR A 202 -20.85 -5.62 13.34
CA THR A 202 -22.00 -6.52 13.31
C THR A 202 -21.59 -7.85 12.68
N VAL A 203 -21.83 -8.95 13.39
CA VAL A 203 -21.57 -10.31 12.91
C VAL A 203 -22.91 -11.02 12.72
N ARG A 204 -23.12 -11.67 11.58
CA ARG A 204 -24.30 -12.51 11.39
C ARG A 204 -24.10 -13.85 12.10
N GLY A 205 -25.11 -14.27 12.85
CA GLY A 205 -25.09 -15.49 13.66
C GLY A 205 -26.13 -16.50 13.18
N LEU A 206 -25.83 -17.80 13.32
CA LEU A 206 -26.77 -18.88 13.05
C LEU A 206 -28.04 -18.71 13.92
N SER A 207 -29.21 -18.82 13.29
CA SER A 207 -30.51 -18.85 13.98
C SER A 207 -30.60 -20.11 14.86
N SER A 208 -30.10 -20.02 16.10
CA SER A 208 -30.47 -20.95 17.15
C SER A 208 -31.68 -20.38 17.88
N THR A 209 -32.68 -21.23 18.11
CA THR A 209 -34.01 -20.98 18.66
C THR A 209 -34.04 -20.49 20.12
N ASN A 210 -33.02 -19.74 20.57
CA ASN A 210 -33.02 -19.02 21.83
C ASN A 210 -32.94 -17.51 21.57
N ARG A 211 -34.11 -16.86 21.66
CA ARG A 211 -34.28 -15.40 21.73
C ARG A 211 -33.58 -14.82 22.97
N LYS A 212 -32.26 -14.74 22.97
CA LYS A 212 -31.50 -13.80 23.79
C LYS A 212 -30.78 -12.84 22.84
N ILE A 213 -31.48 -11.74 22.54
CA ILE A 213 -30.91 -10.58 21.87
C ILE A 213 -30.04 -9.80 22.88
N LEU A 214 -28.91 -9.25 22.37
CA LEU A 214 -28.03 -8.23 22.96
C LEU A 214 -27.27 -8.60 24.23
N THR A 215 -26.15 -9.31 24.08
CA THR A 215 -24.95 -8.98 24.86
C THR A 215 -23.85 -8.60 23.88
N GLU A 216 -23.25 -7.41 24.06
CA GLU A 216 -21.98 -7.08 23.40
C GLU A 216 -21.01 -8.21 23.68
N GLN A 217 -20.58 -8.91 22.64
CA GLN A 217 -19.57 -9.94 22.77
C GLN A 217 -18.20 -9.34 22.49
N GLN A 218 -17.19 -9.85 23.20
CA GLN A 218 -15.81 -9.43 23.03
C GLN A 218 -15.03 -10.53 22.33
N TYR A 219 -14.38 -10.19 21.22
CA TYR A 219 -13.39 -11.04 20.57
C TYR A 219 -12.00 -10.46 20.81
N LEU A 220 -11.06 -11.31 21.22
CA LEU A 220 -9.66 -10.93 21.41
C LEU A 220 -8.82 -11.57 20.32
N ASN A 221 -8.15 -10.75 19.52
CA ASN A 221 -7.16 -11.21 18.56
C ASN A 221 -5.93 -10.32 18.59
N TYR A 222 -4.74 -10.90 18.69
CA TYR A 222 -3.45 -10.19 18.66
C TYR A 222 -3.41 -8.92 19.54
N GLY A 223 -4.09 -8.96 20.70
CA GLY A 223 -4.13 -7.86 21.64
C GLY A 223 -5.13 -6.74 21.38
N CYS A 224 -5.94 -6.87 20.33
CA CYS A 224 -7.00 -5.95 19.98
C CYS A 224 -8.35 -6.47 20.49
N HIS A 225 -9.07 -5.62 21.22
CA HIS A 225 -10.39 -5.92 21.78
C HIS A 225 -11.49 -5.42 20.87
N LEU A 226 -12.15 -6.35 20.20
CA LEU A 226 -13.24 -6.04 19.29
C LEU A 226 -14.57 -6.27 20.01
N HIS A 227 -15.33 -5.20 20.18
CA HIS A 227 -16.73 -5.26 20.59
C HIS A 227 -17.59 -5.44 19.35
N TYR A 228 -18.43 -6.48 19.33
CA TYR A 228 -19.31 -6.75 18.22
C TYR A 228 -20.71 -7.17 18.69
N THR A 229 -21.68 -6.94 17.82
CA THR A 229 -23.08 -7.34 18.00
C THR A 229 -23.41 -8.49 17.07
N ILE A 230 -24.01 -9.56 17.61
CA ILE A 230 -24.52 -10.65 16.79
C ILE A 230 -25.98 -10.37 16.40
N VAL A 231 -26.26 -10.43 15.10
CA VAL A 231 -27.63 -10.35 14.56
C VAL A 231 -28.01 -11.74 14.04
N PRO A 232 -29.20 -12.28 14.40
CA PRO A 232 -29.65 -13.57 13.90
C PRO A 232 -29.82 -13.51 12.38
N ASP A 233 -29.34 -14.54 11.68
CA ASP A 233 -29.58 -14.69 10.26
C ASP A 233 -31.07 -14.92 10.00
N THR A 234 -31.77 -13.88 9.50
CA THR A 234 -33.23 -13.91 9.35
C THR A 234 -33.70 -14.51 8.02
N GLU A 235 -32.82 -15.19 7.27
CA GLU A 235 -33.06 -15.69 5.89
C GLU A 235 -33.46 -14.59 4.87
N ASN A 236 -33.70 -13.34 5.30
CA ASN A 236 -34.13 -12.21 4.47
C ASN A 236 -33.01 -11.53 3.66
N GLY A 237 -31.80 -12.10 3.66
CA GLY A 237 -30.67 -11.66 2.83
C GLY A 237 -29.87 -10.46 3.36
N TYR A 238 -28.66 -10.27 2.80
CA TYR A 238 -27.70 -9.22 3.18
C TYR A 238 -28.24 -7.79 3.03
N GLU A 239 -29.16 -7.56 2.10
CA GLU A 239 -29.73 -6.23 1.84
C GLU A 239 -30.46 -5.67 3.07
N LYS A 240 -31.29 -6.46 3.73
CA LYS A 240 -32.09 -6.00 4.88
C LYS A 240 -31.22 -5.64 6.08
N ASP A 241 -30.20 -6.46 6.37
CA ASP A 241 -29.25 -6.21 7.46
C ASP A 241 -28.40 -4.97 7.17
N THR A 242 -28.01 -4.78 5.91
CA THR A 242 -27.28 -3.59 5.46
C THR A 242 -28.12 -2.31 5.62
N LEU A 243 -29.41 -2.36 5.24
CA LEU A 243 -30.33 -1.23 5.41
C LEU A 243 -30.63 -0.93 6.87
N ALA A 244 -30.80 -1.95 7.72
CA ALA A 244 -31.00 -1.75 9.15
C ALA A 244 -29.78 -1.09 9.82
N LEU A 245 -28.56 -1.50 9.42
CA LEU A 245 -27.33 -0.85 9.86
C LEU A 245 -27.27 0.60 9.36
N ALA A 246 -27.68 0.85 8.12
CA ALA A 246 -27.79 2.20 7.58
C ALA A 246 -28.76 3.07 8.37
N ASP A 247 -29.96 2.59 8.70
CA ASP A 247 -30.91 3.35 9.50
C ASP A 247 -30.34 3.76 10.87
N SER A 248 -29.47 2.91 11.46
CA SER A 248 -28.88 3.16 12.78
C SER A 248 -27.89 4.33 12.80
N TRP A 249 -27.21 4.62 11.69
CA TRP A 249 -26.18 5.67 11.63
C TRP A 249 -26.51 6.82 10.68
N CYS A 250 -27.65 6.79 9.97
CA CYS A 250 -28.12 7.83 9.03
C CYS A 250 -28.58 9.12 9.74
N ASN A 251 -27.94 9.52 10.86
CA ASN A 251 -28.27 10.74 11.58
C ASN A 251 -27.71 11.98 10.85
N PRO A 252 -28.56 12.95 10.48
CA PRO A 252 -28.16 14.15 9.72
C PRO A 252 -27.34 15.16 10.53
N GLY A 253 -27.20 14.97 11.84
CA GLY A 253 -26.39 15.83 12.73
C GLY A 253 -24.92 15.41 12.89
N SER A 254 -24.50 14.27 12.34
CA SER A 254 -23.10 13.81 12.38
C SER A 254 -22.38 14.21 11.09
N ALA A 255 -21.46 15.16 11.18
CA ALA A 255 -20.65 15.63 10.04
C ALA A 255 -19.49 14.69 9.65
N LYS A 256 -19.33 13.55 10.33
CA LYS A 256 -18.24 12.60 10.05
C LYS A 256 -18.51 11.80 8.79
N ASP A 257 -17.50 11.57 7.98
CA ASP A 257 -17.56 10.59 6.89
C ASP A 257 -17.79 9.17 7.45
N LYS A 258 -18.70 8.46 6.80
CA LYS A 258 -19.16 7.12 7.20
C LYS A 258 -18.70 6.09 6.18
N ILE A 259 -17.95 5.09 6.61
CA ILE A 259 -17.40 4.04 5.76
C ILE A 259 -18.05 2.72 6.12
N LEU A 260 -18.74 2.12 5.14
CA LEU A 260 -19.41 0.84 5.29
C LEU A 260 -18.60 -0.27 4.62
N ILE A 261 -18.24 -1.30 5.37
CA ILE A 261 -17.57 -2.48 4.83
C ILE A 261 -18.43 -3.69 5.14
N VAL A 262 -18.92 -4.34 4.08
CA VAL A 262 -19.71 -5.56 4.15
C VAL A 262 -18.86 -6.72 3.65
N GLY A 263 -18.64 -7.72 4.49
CA GLY A 263 -18.04 -8.99 4.09
C GLY A 263 -19.11 -9.90 3.52
N GLY A 264 -18.88 -10.42 2.32
CA GLY A 264 -19.65 -11.48 1.69
C GLY A 264 -19.15 -12.87 2.09
N ASP A 265 -20.04 -13.85 2.00
CA ASP A 265 -19.72 -15.29 2.03
C ASP A 265 -19.49 -15.77 0.58
N ASP A 266 -19.35 -17.06 0.27
CA ASP A 266 -19.26 -17.56 -1.12
C ASP A 266 -20.64 -17.78 -1.78
N ASN A 267 -21.74 -17.56 -1.05
CA ASN A 267 -23.09 -17.93 -1.50
C ASN A 267 -23.77 -16.85 -2.37
N ARG A 268 -24.41 -17.18 -3.50
CA ARG A 268 -24.89 -16.20 -4.50
C ARG A 268 -25.78 -15.04 -4.01
N SER A 269 -26.37 -15.10 -2.81
CA SER A 269 -27.31 -14.11 -2.28
C SER A 269 -26.69 -12.78 -1.80
N TRP A 270 -25.36 -12.67 -1.64
CA TRP A 270 -24.70 -11.40 -1.28
C TRP A 270 -24.29 -10.54 -2.49
N TYR A 271 -24.39 -11.06 -3.73
CA TYR A 271 -24.00 -10.38 -4.98
C TYR A 271 -24.87 -9.18 -5.39
N ASN A 272 -25.89 -8.84 -4.61
CA ASN A 272 -26.72 -7.66 -4.84
C ASN A 272 -26.35 -6.56 -3.82
N PRO A 273 -25.29 -5.77 -4.08
CA PRO A 273 -24.90 -4.68 -3.19
C PRO A 273 -26.01 -3.64 -3.09
N VAL A 274 -26.22 -3.12 -1.89
CA VAL A 274 -27.15 -2.02 -1.68
C VAL A 274 -26.52 -0.75 -2.24
N HIS A 275 -27.25 -0.06 -3.11
CA HIS A 275 -26.74 1.16 -3.71
C HIS A 275 -26.34 2.18 -2.64
N LYS A 276 -25.17 2.80 -2.80
CA LYS A 276 -24.54 3.74 -1.83
C LYS A 276 -25.49 4.85 -1.35
N SER A 277 -26.37 5.34 -2.23
CA SER A 277 -27.36 6.37 -1.90
C SER A 277 -28.36 5.96 -0.82
N ARG A 278 -28.54 4.67 -0.56
CA ARG A 278 -29.47 4.12 0.43
C ARG A 278 -28.83 3.85 1.80
N VAL A 279 -27.50 3.97 1.92
CA VAL A 279 -26.78 3.58 3.15
C VAL A 279 -26.13 4.74 3.92
N CYS A 280 -26.35 5.99 3.46
CA CYS A 280 -25.77 7.23 4.02
C CYS A 280 -24.25 7.15 4.26
N ALA A 281 -23.53 6.45 3.38
CA ALA A 281 -22.09 6.22 3.51
C ALA A 281 -21.31 7.06 2.50
N THR A 282 -20.18 7.61 2.96
CA THR A 282 -19.15 8.24 2.12
C THR A 282 -18.52 7.21 1.18
N ALA A 283 -18.37 5.96 1.61
CA ALA A 283 -17.98 4.82 0.78
C ALA A 283 -18.64 3.55 1.32
N ALA A 284 -19.07 2.67 0.41
CA ALA A 284 -19.66 1.38 0.75
C ALA A 284 -18.96 0.29 -0.06
N ILE A 285 -18.29 -0.63 0.63
CA ILE A 285 -17.41 -1.63 0.05
C ILE A 285 -17.97 -3.02 0.38
N TYR A 286 -18.08 -3.85 -0.65
CA TYR A 286 -18.56 -5.22 -0.55
C TYR A 286 -17.39 -6.15 -0.87
N LEU A 287 -16.80 -6.72 0.18
CA LEU A 287 -15.61 -7.57 0.08
C LEU A 287 -15.99 -9.03 -0.04
N HIS A 288 -15.37 -9.75 -0.97
CA HIS A 288 -15.39 -11.21 -0.98
C HIS A 288 -14.63 -11.75 0.23
N ASP A 289 -14.95 -12.96 0.71
CA ASP A 289 -14.28 -13.55 1.88
C ASP A 289 -12.75 -13.65 1.68
N ARG A 290 -12.31 -13.92 0.44
CA ARG A 290 -10.89 -13.94 0.06
C ARG A 290 -10.18 -12.59 0.19
N ASP A 291 -10.89 -11.47 0.10
CA ASP A 291 -10.28 -10.13 0.14
C ASP A 291 -10.07 -9.63 1.58
N LEU A 292 -10.68 -10.28 2.57
CA LEU A 292 -10.74 -9.80 3.96
C LEU A 292 -9.35 -9.67 4.60
N GLU A 293 -8.47 -10.66 4.42
CA GLU A 293 -7.12 -10.65 5.01
C GLU A 293 -6.18 -9.64 4.33
N SER A 294 -6.46 -9.33 3.07
CA SER A 294 -5.67 -8.44 2.22
C SER A 294 -6.15 -6.98 2.28
N SER A 295 -7.12 -6.67 3.16
CA SER A 295 -7.76 -5.35 3.26
C SER A 295 -7.09 -4.37 4.23
N GLU A 296 -5.95 -4.73 4.85
CA GLU A 296 -5.30 -3.89 5.88
C GLU A 296 -5.04 -2.45 5.39
N TRP A 297 -4.74 -2.27 4.11
CA TRP A 297 -4.44 -0.96 3.51
C TRP A 297 -5.61 0.02 3.55
N PHE A 298 -6.85 -0.44 3.70
CA PHE A 298 -8.02 0.42 3.86
C PHE A 298 -7.87 1.36 5.06
N SER A 299 -7.23 0.87 6.12
CA SER A 299 -7.01 1.66 7.33
C SER A 299 -6.08 2.85 7.12
N MET A 300 -5.30 2.88 6.03
CA MET A 300 -4.37 3.97 5.71
C MET A 300 -5.00 5.08 4.89
N LEU A 301 -6.26 4.92 4.48
CA LEU A 301 -6.94 5.89 3.63
C LEU A 301 -7.47 7.09 4.42
N THR A 302 -7.30 8.28 3.85
CA THR A 302 -7.83 9.54 4.38
C THR A 302 -9.31 9.75 4.04
N ALA A 303 -9.96 10.72 4.66
CA ALA A 303 -11.35 11.09 4.34
C ALA A 303 -11.53 11.48 2.86
N GLU A 304 -10.59 12.24 2.29
CA GLU A 304 -10.60 12.65 0.88
C GLU A 304 -10.49 11.45 -0.06
N GLU A 305 -9.60 10.51 0.27
CA GLU A 305 -9.40 9.27 -0.48
C GLU A 305 -10.65 8.39 -0.44
N TRP A 306 -11.30 8.25 0.72
CA TRP A 306 -12.57 7.53 0.84
C TRP A 306 -13.71 8.18 0.05
N ARG A 307 -13.83 9.51 0.06
CA ARG A 307 -14.82 10.24 -0.78
C ARG A 307 -14.61 9.98 -2.27
N ALA A 308 -13.39 9.62 -2.67
CA ALA A 308 -13.03 9.31 -4.05
C ALA A 308 -13.06 7.81 -4.38
N TRP A 309 -13.41 6.91 -3.44
CA TRP A 309 -13.33 5.46 -3.63
C TRP A 309 -13.95 4.94 -4.94
N ASP A 310 -15.13 5.44 -5.31
CA ASP A 310 -15.89 5.02 -6.50
C ASP A 310 -15.56 5.84 -7.77
N LYS A 311 -14.62 6.79 -7.71
CA LYS A 311 -14.30 7.65 -8.86
C LYS A 311 -13.39 6.95 -9.89
N PRO A 312 -12.28 6.28 -9.50
CA PRO A 312 -11.39 5.65 -10.47
C PRO A 312 -12.07 4.50 -11.22
N ALA A 313 -12.13 4.61 -12.53
CA ALA A 313 -12.51 3.52 -13.43
C ALA A 313 -11.23 2.88 -13.99
N ILE A 314 -10.84 1.73 -13.46
CA ILE A 314 -9.62 1.00 -13.83
C ILE A 314 -10.00 -0.14 -14.79
N GLU A 315 -9.36 -0.18 -15.96
CA GLU A 315 -9.58 -1.20 -17.00
C GLU A 315 -8.26 -1.91 -17.34
N LEU A 316 -8.33 -3.22 -17.53
CA LEU A 316 -7.18 -4.05 -17.91
C LEU A 316 -7.15 -4.21 -19.44
N ALA A 317 -6.05 -3.82 -20.07
CA ALA A 317 -5.84 -3.97 -21.51
C ALA A 317 -4.74 -5.01 -21.76
N VAL A 318 -5.13 -6.21 -22.15
CA VAL A 318 -4.25 -7.32 -22.50
C VAL A 318 -3.89 -7.22 -23.98
N ILE A 319 -2.61 -7.40 -24.30
CA ILE A 319 -2.07 -7.41 -25.65
C ILE A 319 -1.44 -8.78 -25.90
N THR A 320 -1.83 -9.44 -26.99
CA THR A 320 -1.34 -10.78 -27.32
C THR A 320 -1.34 -11.03 -28.82
N HIS A 321 -0.42 -11.88 -29.27
CA HIS A 321 -0.33 -12.33 -30.66
C HIS A 321 -0.55 -13.84 -30.72
N ASP A 322 0.48 -14.66 -30.58
CA ASP A 322 0.42 -16.12 -30.78
C ASP A 322 1.08 -16.94 -29.65
N ARG A 323 0.80 -16.54 -28.40
CA ARG A 323 1.35 -17.16 -27.19
C ARG A 323 0.25 -17.71 -26.27
N PRO A 324 -0.34 -18.88 -26.59
CA PRO A 324 -1.51 -19.38 -25.88
C PRO A 324 -1.22 -19.68 -24.40
N TRP A 325 -0.07 -20.30 -24.09
CA TRP A 325 0.31 -20.63 -22.72
C TRP A 325 0.60 -19.39 -21.86
N SER A 326 1.30 -18.41 -22.43
CA SER A 326 1.62 -17.16 -21.74
C SER A 326 0.34 -16.36 -21.49
N LEU A 327 -0.52 -16.21 -22.50
CA LEU A 327 -1.84 -15.59 -22.36
C LEU A 327 -2.67 -16.29 -21.29
N ARG A 328 -2.70 -17.63 -21.28
CA ARG A 328 -3.44 -18.39 -20.27
C ARG A 328 -2.95 -18.08 -18.85
N ARG A 329 -1.63 -18.08 -18.64
CA ARG A 329 -1.00 -17.76 -17.35
C ARG A 329 -1.36 -16.35 -16.89
N LEU A 330 -1.26 -15.35 -17.77
CA LEU A 330 -1.68 -13.98 -17.47
C LEU A 330 -3.15 -13.93 -17.04
N LEU A 331 -4.05 -14.47 -17.88
CA LEU A 331 -5.50 -14.46 -17.64
C LEU A 331 -5.89 -15.20 -16.35
N ASP A 332 -5.19 -16.28 -16.01
CA ASP A 332 -5.37 -16.99 -14.74
C ASP A 332 -4.91 -16.16 -13.54
N SER A 333 -3.82 -15.40 -13.65
CA SER A 333 -3.38 -14.48 -12.60
C SER A 333 -4.38 -13.32 -12.41
N VAL A 334 -4.94 -12.79 -13.51
CA VAL A 334 -6.00 -11.77 -13.50
C VAL A 334 -7.24 -12.24 -12.74
N LYS A 335 -7.65 -13.51 -12.89
CA LYS A 335 -8.79 -14.09 -12.16
C LYS A 335 -8.54 -14.25 -10.66
N GLN A 336 -7.30 -14.54 -10.29
CA GLN A 336 -6.90 -14.80 -8.91
C GLN A 336 -6.74 -13.52 -8.08
N ALA A 337 -6.66 -12.35 -8.73
CA ALA A 337 -6.44 -11.09 -8.03
C ALA A 337 -7.62 -10.58 -7.21
N HIS A 338 -7.30 -9.78 -6.18
CA HIS A 338 -8.26 -9.15 -5.29
C HIS A 338 -8.67 -7.78 -5.82
N TYR A 339 -9.96 -7.64 -6.14
CA TYR A 339 -10.54 -6.39 -6.67
C TYR A 339 -11.32 -5.59 -5.61
N PHE A 340 -11.46 -6.11 -4.39
CA PHE A 340 -12.01 -5.40 -3.24
C PHE A 340 -13.42 -4.82 -3.48
N GLY A 341 -14.25 -5.58 -4.20
CA GLY A 341 -15.62 -5.20 -4.55
C GLY A 341 -15.76 -4.34 -5.80
N ASP A 342 -14.66 -3.90 -6.43
CA ASP A 342 -14.73 -3.19 -7.69
C ASP A 342 -15.06 -4.15 -8.85
N THR A 343 -15.79 -3.62 -9.82
CA THR A 343 -15.94 -4.28 -11.13
C THR A 343 -14.83 -3.81 -12.05
N VAL A 344 -14.20 -4.75 -12.76
CA VAL A 344 -13.03 -4.46 -13.60
C VAL A 344 -13.26 -5.00 -15.00
N ASN A 345 -13.21 -4.10 -15.98
CA ASN A 345 -13.31 -4.46 -17.39
C ASN A 345 -11.97 -4.98 -17.89
N VAL A 346 -12.02 -5.99 -18.75
CA VAL A 346 -10.85 -6.59 -19.40
C VAL A 346 -11.04 -6.50 -20.91
N VAL A 347 -10.10 -5.86 -21.60
CA VAL A 347 -10.04 -5.82 -23.06
C VAL A 347 -8.86 -6.68 -23.50
N ILE A 348 -9.13 -7.72 -24.29
CA ILE A 348 -8.10 -8.58 -24.88
C ILE A 348 -7.93 -8.19 -26.35
N ASN A 349 -6.77 -7.62 -26.67
CA ASN A 349 -6.41 -7.16 -28.00
C ASN A 349 -5.56 -8.22 -28.70
N LEU A 350 -6.14 -8.88 -29.70
CA LEU A 350 -5.52 -9.89 -30.54
C LEU A 350 -4.97 -9.25 -31.83
N GLU A 351 -3.73 -9.60 -32.17
CA GLU A 351 -3.13 -9.27 -33.47
C GLU A 351 -3.84 -10.03 -34.62
N GLN A 352 -3.75 -9.49 -35.85
CA GLN A 352 -4.36 -10.05 -37.05
C GLN A 352 -3.96 -11.53 -37.25
N THR A 353 -2.69 -11.83 -36.97
CA THR A 353 -2.03 -13.12 -37.21
C THR A 353 -2.07 -14.05 -36.00
N SER A 354 -2.82 -13.74 -34.93
CA SER A 354 -3.00 -14.65 -33.78
C SER A 354 -3.39 -16.05 -34.21
N ASP A 355 -2.79 -17.07 -33.62
CA ASP A 355 -3.12 -18.47 -33.89
C ASP A 355 -4.51 -18.84 -33.34
N GLN A 356 -5.01 -20.03 -33.73
CA GLN A 356 -6.35 -20.47 -33.36
C GLN A 356 -6.50 -20.72 -31.85
N GLU A 357 -5.48 -21.25 -31.19
CA GLU A 357 -5.51 -21.58 -29.76
C GLU A 357 -5.55 -20.30 -28.92
N THR A 358 -4.71 -19.31 -29.25
CA THR A 358 -4.71 -18.00 -28.58
C THR A 358 -6.06 -17.29 -28.72
N ARG A 359 -6.65 -17.31 -29.93
CA ARG A 359 -8.00 -16.75 -30.15
C ARG A 359 -9.05 -17.43 -29.29
N GLN A 360 -9.03 -18.76 -29.24
CA GLN A 360 -9.98 -19.53 -28.45
C GLN A 360 -9.86 -19.21 -26.95
N ILE A 361 -8.63 -19.12 -26.42
CA ILE A 361 -8.39 -18.74 -25.03
C ILE A 361 -8.95 -17.35 -24.72
N ALA A 362 -8.76 -16.38 -25.63
CA ALA A 362 -9.29 -15.04 -25.48
C ALA A 362 -10.83 -15.00 -25.52
N GLU A 363 -11.45 -15.67 -26.48
CA GLU A 363 -12.91 -15.70 -26.66
C GLU A 363 -13.65 -16.44 -25.54
N GLU A 364 -13.03 -17.46 -24.96
CA GLU A 364 -13.60 -18.24 -23.85
C GLU A 364 -13.38 -17.58 -22.48
N PHE A 365 -12.52 -16.56 -22.39
CA PHE A 365 -12.22 -15.91 -21.13
C PHE A 365 -13.43 -15.16 -20.58
N LYS A 366 -13.71 -15.40 -19.30
CA LYS A 366 -14.77 -14.73 -18.54
C LYS A 366 -14.22 -14.28 -17.19
N MET A 367 -14.59 -13.07 -16.79
CA MET A 367 -14.29 -12.51 -15.48
C MET A 367 -15.49 -12.77 -14.56
N GLU A 368 -15.22 -13.30 -13.37
CA GLU A 368 -16.18 -13.42 -12.28
C GLU A 368 -15.71 -12.52 -11.14
N PRO A 369 -16.59 -11.71 -10.52
CA PRO A 369 -18.04 -11.88 -10.43
C PRO A 369 -18.90 -11.11 -11.46
N THR A 370 -20.22 -11.32 -11.35
CA THR A 370 -21.28 -10.71 -12.18
C THR A 370 -21.16 -9.18 -12.20
N GLY A 371 -20.80 -8.60 -13.35
CA GLY A 371 -20.70 -7.14 -13.54
C GLY A 371 -19.40 -6.70 -14.24
N SER A 372 -18.34 -7.50 -14.19
CA SER A 372 -17.14 -7.28 -14.97
C SER A 372 -17.36 -7.68 -16.44
N HIS A 373 -16.91 -6.84 -17.37
CA HIS A 373 -17.05 -7.11 -18.80
C HIS A 373 -15.72 -7.52 -19.43
N VAL A 374 -15.78 -8.53 -20.31
CA VAL A 374 -14.66 -8.94 -21.15
C VAL A 374 -14.98 -8.55 -22.58
N PHE A 375 -14.08 -7.82 -23.24
CA PHE A 375 -14.16 -7.47 -24.64
C PHE A 375 -12.96 -8.04 -25.39
N VAL A 376 -13.21 -8.84 -26.41
CA VAL A 376 -12.16 -9.33 -27.30
C VAL A 376 -12.16 -8.48 -28.56
N ARG A 377 -11.00 -7.90 -28.90
CA ARG A 377 -10.78 -7.10 -30.10
C ARG A 377 -9.80 -7.85 -30.99
N HIS A 378 -10.21 -8.13 -32.22
CA HIS A 378 -9.35 -8.74 -33.23
C HIS A 378 -8.97 -7.71 -34.29
N ARG A 379 -7.66 -7.55 -34.52
CA ARG A 379 -7.15 -6.56 -35.47
C ARG A 379 -7.33 -7.04 -36.91
N ILE A 380 -7.75 -6.13 -37.78
CA ILE A 380 -7.99 -6.42 -39.21
C ILE A 380 -6.68 -6.37 -40.01
N VAL A 381 -5.72 -5.53 -39.61
CA VAL A 381 -4.46 -5.27 -40.31
C VAL A 381 -3.30 -5.40 -39.34
N TYR A 382 -2.31 -6.22 -39.66
CA TYR A 382 -1.09 -6.39 -38.86
C TYR A 382 -0.38 -5.06 -38.64
N ALA A 383 -0.03 -4.75 -37.39
CA ALA A 383 0.52 -3.43 -37.04
C ALA A 383 1.77 -3.47 -36.14
N GLY A 384 2.13 -4.65 -35.63
CA GLY A 384 3.31 -4.83 -34.78
C GLY A 384 3.16 -4.24 -33.38
N LEU A 385 4.16 -4.49 -32.53
CA LEU A 385 4.09 -4.25 -31.08
C LEU A 385 3.74 -2.80 -30.70
N MET A 386 4.45 -1.81 -31.26
CA MET A 386 4.25 -0.40 -30.90
C MET A 386 2.81 0.06 -31.15
N THR A 387 2.26 -0.29 -32.30
CA THR A 387 0.88 0.07 -32.65
C THR A 387 -0.13 -0.71 -31.82
N ALA A 388 0.13 -2.01 -31.58
CA ALA A 388 -0.71 -2.84 -30.72
C ALA A 388 -0.84 -2.26 -29.31
N VAL A 389 0.27 -1.75 -28.77
CA VAL A 389 0.35 -1.05 -27.49
C VAL A 389 -0.44 0.25 -27.50
N VAL A 390 -0.14 1.18 -28.41
CA VAL A 390 -0.74 2.52 -28.42
C VAL A 390 -2.26 2.45 -28.61
N GLU A 391 -2.74 1.49 -29.39
CA GLU A 391 -4.17 1.34 -29.69
C GLU A 391 -4.91 0.40 -28.73
N SER A 392 -4.21 -0.19 -27.76
CA SER A 392 -4.80 -1.18 -26.83
C SER A 392 -5.87 -0.58 -25.91
N TRP A 393 -5.76 0.70 -25.57
CA TRP A 393 -6.63 1.37 -24.61
C TRP A 393 -6.71 2.90 -24.82
N TYR A 394 -7.89 3.47 -24.54
CA TYR A 394 -8.11 4.92 -24.58
C TYR A 394 -8.96 5.36 -23.37
N PRO A 395 -8.67 6.52 -22.75
CA PRO A 395 -9.45 7.02 -21.62
C PRO A 395 -10.83 7.51 -22.06
N HIS A 396 -11.85 7.22 -21.25
CA HIS A 396 -13.21 7.73 -21.43
C HIS A 396 -13.46 9.07 -20.71
N GLY A 397 -12.52 9.49 -19.84
CA GLY A 397 -12.57 10.76 -19.13
C GLY A 397 -11.45 10.89 -18.09
N ASN A 398 -11.52 11.94 -17.26
CA ASN A 398 -10.48 12.30 -16.29
C ASN A 398 -10.29 11.31 -15.13
N HIS A 399 -11.18 10.32 -15.02
CA HIS A 399 -11.16 9.29 -13.98
C HIS A 399 -10.98 7.88 -14.57
N SER A 400 -10.63 7.77 -15.87
CA SER A 400 -10.33 6.50 -16.53
C SER A 400 -8.83 6.20 -16.47
N TYR A 401 -8.48 4.97 -16.09
CA TYR A 401 -7.11 4.49 -15.99
C TYR A 401 -6.98 3.12 -16.66
N GLY A 402 -5.97 2.97 -17.51
CA GLY A 402 -5.66 1.71 -18.19
C GLY A 402 -4.48 1.01 -17.55
N VAL A 403 -4.58 -0.31 -17.36
CA VAL A 403 -3.47 -1.19 -16.98
C VAL A 403 -3.08 -1.99 -18.20
N MET A 404 -1.91 -1.68 -18.78
CA MET A 404 -1.43 -2.33 -20.00
C MET A 404 -0.66 -3.59 -19.62
N LEU A 405 -1.05 -4.72 -20.20
CA LEU A 405 -0.53 -6.06 -19.86
C LEU A 405 -0.13 -6.81 -21.13
N GLU A 406 1.14 -7.17 -21.24
CA GLU A 406 1.63 -8.10 -22.26
C GLU A 406 1.39 -9.54 -21.78
N ASP A 407 1.15 -10.46 -22.71
CA ASP A 407 0.84 -11.87 -22.44
C ASP A 407 1.98 -12.67 -21.77
N ASP A 408 3.21 -12.15 -21.73
CA ASP A 408 4.34 -12.75 -21.01
C ASP A 408 4.42 -12.35 -19.53
N VAL A 409 3.52 -11.49 -19.07
CA VAL A 409 3.42 -11.03 -17.69
C VAL A 409 2.61 -12.01 -16.83
N GLU A 410 2.98 -12.14 -15.55
CA GLU A 410 2.16 -12.75 -14.51
C GLU A 410 1.97 -11.75 -13.36
N LEU A 411 0.74 -11.63 -12.84
CA LEU A 411 0.37 -10.65 -11.83
C LEU A 411 0.31 -11.25 -10.42
N SER A 412 0.71 -10.45 -9.43
CA SER A 412 0.43 -10.70 -8.02
C SER A 412 -1.07 -10.59 -7.74
N PRO A 413 -1.66 -11.41 -6.84
CA PRO A 413 -3.03 -11.21 -6.41
C PRO A 413 -3.31 -9.81 -5.82
N LEU A 414 -2.30 -9.09 -5.35
CA LEU A 414 -2.39 -7.76 -4.73
C LEU A 414 -2.08 -6.60 -5.69
N PHE A 415 -1.85 -6.85 -6.99
CA PHE A 415 -1.50 -5.81 -7.96
C PHE A 415 -2.54 -4.68 -7.99
N TYR A 416 -3.82 -5.03 -7.93
CA TYR A 416 -4.91 -4.06 -7.98
C TYR A 416 -4.97 -3.18 -6.73
N ALA A 417 -4.70 -3.75 -5.55
CA ALA A 417 -4.64 -3.00 -4.30
C ALA A 417 -3.62 -1.86 -4.38
N TRP A 418 -2.42 -2.16 -4.92
CA TRP A 418 -1.36 -1.17 -5.12
C TRP A 418 -1.76 -0.07 -6.09
N ILE A 419 -2.30 -0.43 -7.25
CA ILE A 419 -2.76 0.55 -8.26
C ILE A 419 -3.81 1.47 -7.64
N LYS A 420 -4.87 0.87 -7.05
CA LYS A 420 -5.97 1.64 -6.47
C LYS A 420 -5.47 2.52 -5.31
N PHE A 421 -4.61 2.01 -4.44
CA PHE A 421 -4.04 2.78 -3.34
C PHE A 421 -3.19 3.96 -3.84
N CYS A 422 -2.35 3.75 -4.85
CA CYS A 422 -1.55 4.82 -5.46
C CYS A 422 -2.42 5.87 -6.15
N ILE A 423 -3.44 5.46 -6.92
CA ILE A 423 -4.37 6.39 -7.57
C ILE A 423 -5.11 7.23 -6.52
N LEU A 424 -5.70 6.59 -5.50
CA LEU A 424 -6.39 7.31 -4.43
C LEU A 424 -5.44 8.31 -3.76
N ARG A 425 -4.24 7.89 -3.37
CA ARG A 425 -3.25 8.73 -2.68
C ARG A 425 -2.77 9.91 -3.52
N TYR A 426 -2.27 9.67 -4.73
CA TYR A 426 -1.54 10.68 -5.49
C TYR A 426 -2.41 11.49 -6.45
N ARG A 427 -3.61 11.00 -6.80
CA ARG A 427 -4.56 11.74 -7.66
C ARG A 427 -5.69 12.40 -6.89
N TYR A 428 -6.23 11.74 -5.86
CA TYR A 428 -7.45 12.17 -5.16
C TYR A 428 -7.23 12.59 -3.71
N GLY A 429 -6.14 12.16 -3.09
CA GLY A 429 -5.71 12.63 -1.77
C GLY A 429 -5.25 14.09 -1.83
N THR A 430 -4.70 14.57 -0.71
CA THR A 430 -4.39 15.99 -0.54
C THR A 430 -3.50 16.52 -1.67
N PRO A 431 -4.03 17.38 -2.55
CA PRO A 431 -3.39 17.68 -3.82
C PRO A 431 -2.16 18.56 -3.61
N LEU A 432 -1.00 18.09 -4.08
CA LEU A 432 0.16 18.93 -4.32
C LEU A 432 0.16 19.38 -5.78
N ARG A 433 0.47 20.66 -6.02
CA ARG A 433 0.56 21.24 -7.38
C ARG A 433 1.49 20.45 -8.31
N ASP A 434 2.46 19.73 -7.75
CA ASP A 434 3.51 19.02 -8.49
C ASP A 434 3.18 17.53 -8.80
N ALA A 435 2.05 17.00 -8.32
CA ALA A 435 1.64 15.62 -8.62
C ALA A 435 1.21 15.44 -10.10
N SER A 436 1.09 16.52 -10.86
CA SER A 436 0.73 16.48 -12.29
C SER A 436 1.80 15.84 -13.19
N GLN A 437 3.03 15.60 -12.68
CA GLN A 437 4.10 14.91 -13.40
C GLN A 437 3.97 13.37 -13.36
N LEU A 438 3.07 12.81 -12.54
CA LEU A 438 2.83 11.37 -12.52
C LEU A 438 2.01 10.95 -13.75
N TYR A 439 2.53 10.04 -14.57
CA TYR A 439 1.80 9.51 -15.74
C TYR A 439 1.60 7.98 -15.69
N GLY A 440 2.31 7.28 -14.80
CA GLY A 440 2.25 5.82 -14.75
C GLY A 440 2.55 5.28 -13.35
N ILE A 441 2.10 4.04 -13.12
CA ILE A 441 2.40 3.26 -11.92
C ILE A 441 2.96 1.93 -12.42
N SER A 442 4.19 1.61 -12.02
CA SER A 442 4.81 0.32 -12.31
C SER A 442 4.29 -0.75 -11.36
N LEU A 443 4.12 -1.96 -11.89
CA LEU A 443 3.91 -3.19 -11.12
C LEU A 443 5.22 -3.98 -10.92
N TYR A 444 6.25 -3.63 -11.69
CA TYR A 444 7.54 -4.32 -11.74
C TYR A 444 8.62 -3.53 -11.00
N GLN A 445 9.57 -4.23 -10.38
CA GLN A 445 10.78 -3.63 -9.80
C GLN A 445 12.02 -3.99 -10.63
N PRO A 446 12.64 -3.03 -11.35
CA PRO A 446 13.79 -3.33 -12.19
C PRO A 446 14.99 -3.81 -11.37
N LYS A 447 15.61 -4.92 -11.80
CA LYS A 447 16.91 -5.43 -11.31
C LYS A 447 18.09 -4.94 -12.14
N VAL A 448 17.81 -4.38 -13.32
CA VAL A 448 18.81 -3.92 -14.27
C VAL A 448 18.38 -2.59 -14.88
N THR A 449 19.36 -1.77 -15.24
CA THR A 449 19.16 -0.60 -16.11
C THR A 449 19.61 -0.96 -17.51
N GLU A 450 18.72 -0.82 -18.48
CA GLU A 450 18.96 -1.24 -19.87
C GLU A 450 19.45 -0.08 -20.75
N LEU A 451 19.32 1.16 -20.28
CA LEU A 451 19.53 2.35 -21.10
C LEU A 451 21.01 2.73 -21.27
N HIS A 452 21.92 2.20 -20.45
CA HIS A 452 23.33 2.54 -20.53
C HIS A 452 23.92 2.08 -21.87
N MET A 453 24.66 2.97 -22.55
CA MET A 453 25.29 2.64 -23.85
C MET A 453 26.26 1.45 -23.77
N GLN A 454 26.79 1.15 -22.58
CA GLN A 454 27.66 0.01 -22.33
C GLN A 454 26.89 -1.30 -22.10
N GLY A 455 25.57 -1.30 -22.28
CA GLY A 455 24.69 -2.44 -22.04
C GLY A 455 24.11 -2.47 -20.63
N ARG A 456 23.43 -3.58 -20.33
CA ARG A 456 22.68 -3.75 -19.07
C ARG A 456 23.60 -3.73 -17.86
N ARG A 457 23.18 -3.00 -16.83
CA ARG A 457 23.89 -2.95 -15.54
C ARG A 457 22.96 -3.34 -14.40
N PRO A 458 23.45 -4.08 -13.39
CA PRO A 458 22.70 -4.31 -12.16
C PRO A 458 22.21 -2.99 -11.57
N PHE A 459 20.97 -2.98 -11.11
CA PHE A 459 20.31 -1.81 -10.56
C PHE A 459 19.54 -2.18 -9.31
N SER A 460 19.66 -1.32 -8.30
CA SER A 460 18.96 -1.43 -7.03
C SER A 460 18.71 -0.01 -6.53
N ALA A 461 17.46 0.45 -6.66
CA ALA A 461 17.05 1.76 -6.15
C ALA A 461 17.37 1.87 -4.64
N ARG A 462 17.19 0.77 -3.91
CA ARG A 462 17.53 0.66 -2.50
C ARG A 462 18.99 0.94 -2.19
N ASP A 463 19.92 0.34 -2.92
CA ASP A 463 21.35 0.55 -2.66
C ASP A 463 21.73 2.00 -2.97
N ILE A 464 21.15 2.58 -4.02
CA ILE A 464 21.31 3.98 -4.40
C ILE A 464 20.80 4.90 -3.28
N PHE A 465 19.62 4.60 -2.72
CA PHE A 465 19.02 5.39 -1.65
C PHE A 465 19.78 5.26 -0.33
N ALA A 466 20.27 4.06 -0.02
CA ALA A 466 21.13 3.83 1.14
C ALA A 466 22.44 4.62 1.03
N MET A 467 23.11 4.57 -0.13
CA MET A 467 24.34 5.36 -0.38
C MET A 467 24.11 6.87 -0.32
N ALA A 468 22.90 7.32 -0.67
CA ALA A 468 22.51 8.72 -0.61
C ALA A 468 21.97 9.17 0.75
N ASN A 469 21.99 8.30 1.77
CA ASN A 469 21.45 8.56 3.11
C ASN A 469 19.96 8.99 3.10
N ILE A 470 19.17 8.42 2.20
CA ILE A 470 17.71 8.57 2.25
C ILE A 470 17.20 7.72 3.42
N GLU A 471 16.39 8.34 4.29
CA GLU A 471 15.90 7.77 5.55
C GLU A 471 15.27 6.37 5.38
N HIS A 472 14.60 6.15 4.25
CA HIS A 472 13.94 4.89 3.92
C HIS A 472 14.42 4.33 2.57
N PRO A 473 15.47 3.51 2.55
CA PRO A 473 15.98 2.94 1.30
C PRO A 473 15.00 2.02 0.57
N HIS A 474 13.99 1.49 1.25
CA HIS A 474 12.91 0.68 0.68
C HIS A 474 11.68 1.50 0.26
N THR A 475 11.78 2.84 0.28
CA THR A 475 10.68 3.72 -0.12
C THR A 475 10.38 3.57 -1.62
N PRO A 476 9.09 3.58 -2.04
CA PRO A 476 8.73 3.76 -3.44
C PRO A 476 9.39 5.00 -4.04
N TYR A 477 9.60 4.99 -5.35
CA TYR A 477 10.34 6.05 -6.03
C TYR A 477 9.75 6.42 -7.38
N LEU A 478 10.19 7.56 -7.91
CA LEU A 478 9.78 8.10 -9.19
C LEU A 478 10.88 7.88 -10.22
N SER A 479 10.54 7.45 -11.42
CA SER A 479 11.50 7.26 -12.52
C SER A 479 10.91 7.65 -13.87
N GLN A 480 11.73 8.19 -14.77
CA GLN A 480 11.33 8.55 -16.14
C GLN A 480 11.20 7.35 -17.09
N VAL A 481 11.63 6.18 -16.65
CA VAL A 481 11.70 4.95 -17.46
C VAL A 481 10.55 4.05 -17.05
N PRO A 482 9.41 4.01 -17.77
CA PRO A 482 8.32 3.07 -17.58
C PRO A 482 8.65 1.78 -18.35
N CYS A 483 9.32 0.81 -17.71
CA CYS A 483 9.80 -0.40 -18.41
C CYS A 483 10.66 -0.06 -19.65
N SER A 484 10.53 -0.81 -20.75
CA SER A 484 11.22 -0.61 -22.03
C SER A 484 10.80 0.65 -22.79
N TRP A 485 9.86 1.44 -22.27
CA TRP A 485 9.45 2.70 -22.89
C TRP A 485 10.03 3.87 -22.10
N VAL A 486 10.14 5.05 -22.71
CA VAL A 486 10.69 6.23 -22.06
C VAL A 486 9.81 7.44 -22.36
N TYR A 487 9.39 8.16 -21.31
CA TYR A 487 8.68 9.41 -21.47
C TYR A 487 9.56 10.62 -21.16
N LEU A 488 10.10 11.21 -22.23
CA LEU A 488 11.18 12.20 -22.13
C LEU A 488 10.76 13.62 -21.76
N GLN A 489 9.49 13.92 -21.50
CA GLN A 489 9.03 15.29 -21.18
C GLN A 489 9.09 15.63 -19.68
N GLY A 490 9.88 14.89 -18.89
CA GLY A 490 10.03 15.14 -17.45
C GLY A 490 8.90 14.61 -16.58
N TYR A 491 8.01 13.80 -17.14
CA TYR A 491 7.04 13.05 -16.36
C TYR A 491 7.70 11.78 -15.81
N VAL A 492 7.12 11.26 -14.72
CA VAL A 492 7.65 10.13 -13.97
C VAL A 492 6.58 9.08 -13.71
N SER A 493 7.00 7.82 -13.65
CA SER A 493 6.22 6.70 -13.17
C SER A 493 6.61 6.36 -11.74
N LEU A 494 5.64 5.96 -10.93
CA LEU A 494 5.85 5.47 -9.57
C LEU A 494 6.25 3.99 -9.59
N TYR A 495 7.33 3.65 -8.89
CA TYR A 495 7.87 2.30 -8.77
C TYR A 495 7.76 1.76 -7.34
N PRO A 496 7.34 0.49 -7.16
CA PRO A 496 7.46 -0.20 -5.88
C PRO A 496 8.94 -0.49 -5.57
N ASN A 497 9.29 -0.51 -4.28
CA ASN A 497 10.67 -0.74 -3.81
C ASN A 497 10.74 -1.71 -2.61
N TYR A 498 9.87 -2.72 -2.63
CA TYR A 498 9.77 -3.73 -1.58
C TYR A 498 11.04 -4.57 -1.44
N ASP A 499 11.21 -5.15 -0.25
CA ASP A 499 12.33 -6.02 0.09
C ASP A 499 12.45 -7.18 -0.89
N TYR A 500 13.70 -7.55 -1.18
CA TYR A 500 14.05 -8.73 -1.98
C TYR A 500 13.49 -8.72 -3.41
N PHE A 501 13.22 -7.54 -3.97
CA PHE A 501 12.59 -7.37 -5.28
C PHE A 501 11.19 -7.97 -5.40
N VAL A 502 10.49 -8.16 -4.26
CA VAL A 502 9.09 -8.55 -4.29
C VAL A 502 8.29 -7.52 -5.08
N SER A 503 7.53 -8.01 -6.07
CA SER A 503 6.87 -7.16 -7.07
C SER A 503 5.44 -7.58 -7.31
N LEU A 504 4.70 -6.75 -8.04
CA LEU A 504 3.29 -6.99 -8.34
C LEU A 504 3.05 -7.51 -9.75
N SER A 505 4.11 -7.55 -10.56
CA SER A 505 4.21 -8.32 -11.77
C SER A 505 5.58 -8.98 -11.88
N THR A 506 5.66 -10.04 -12.66
CA THR A 506 6.90 -10.68 -13.11
C THR A 506 6.78 -10.99 -14.59
N ASN A 507 7.91 -10.97 -15.30
CA ASN A 507 7.97 -11.27 -16.73
C ASN A 507 8.59 -12.66 -16.93
N HIS A 508 8.00 -13.43 -17.83
CA HIS A 508 8.48 -14.75 -18.20
C HIS A 508 9.17 -14.68 -19.56
N LEU A 509 10.47 -14.96 -19.57
CA LEU A 509 11.26 -14.92 -20.80
C LEU A 509 11.09 -16.23 -21.57
N GLU A 510 10.11 -16.26 -22.49
CA GLU A 510 9.78 -17.44 -23.28
C GLU A 510 10.86 -17.76 -24.32
N VAL A 511 11.21 -19.04 -24.42
CA VAL A 511 12.29 -19.55 -25.28
C VAL A 511 11.81 -19.62 -26.74
N GLY A 512 12.62 -19.08 -27.67
CA GLY A 512 12.34 -19.15 -29.11
C GLY A 512 11.83 -17.85 -29.74
N GLU A 513 11.45 -16.87 -28.93
CA GLU A 513 10.94 -15.56 -29.41
C GLU A 513 11.73 -14.39 -28.82
N HIS A 514 11.98 -14.36 -27.50
CA HIS A 514 12.71 -13.24 -26.87
C HIS A 514 14.20 -13.51 -26.73
N VAL A 515 14.61 -14.76 -26.93
CA VAL A 515 15.98 -15.22 -26.81
C VAL A 515 16.15 -16.64 -27.39
N PRO A 516 17.36 -17.00 -27.86
CA PRO A 516 17.66 -18.31 -28.43
C PRO A 516 17.43 -19.48 -27.47
N ALA A 517 17.30 -20.71 -27.98
CA ALA A 517 17.10 -21.93 -27.18
C ALA A 517 18.14 -22.21 -26.07
N ASN A 518 19.32 -21.59 -26.16
CA ASN A 518 20.43 -21.74 -25.22
C ASN A 518 20.59 -20.49 -24.33
N ILE A 519 19.57 -20.17 -23.54
CA ILE A 519 19.69 -19.08 -22.56
C ILE A 519 20.46 -19.56 -21.33
N ASP A 520 21.41 -18.73 -20.92
CA ASP A 520 21.98 -18.79 -19.58
C ASP A 520 20.89 -18.54 -18.53
N GLN A 521 20.70 -19.49 -17.60
CA GLN A 521 19.77 -19.37 -16.47
C GLN A 521 19.94 -18.05 -15.71
N GLU A 522 21.13 -17.45 -15.74
CA GLU A 522 21.42 -16.15 -15.15
C GLU A 522 20.65 -15.00 -15.83
N LYS A 523 20.43 -15.04 -17.14
CA LYS A 523 19.65 -14.03 -17.88
C LYS A 523 18.15 -14.15 -17.58
N GLN A 524 17.60 -15.37 -17.49
CA GLN A 524 16.20 -15.59 -17.08
C GLN A 524 15.92 -15.05 -15.67
N ARG A 525 16.87 -15.22 -14.73
CA ARG A 525 16.75 -14.72 -13.35
C ARG A 525 16.72 -13.20 -13.23
N GLN A 526 17.17 -12.46 -14.24
CA GLN A 526 17.11 -11.00 -14.25
C GLN A 526 15.70 -10.48 -14.49
N TYR A 527 14.87 -11.21 -15.23
CA TYR A 527 13.48 -10.85 -15.54
C TYR A 527 12.50 -11.34 -14.49
N PHE A 528 12.76 -12.54 -13.94
CA PHE A 528 11.90 -13.14 -12.92
C PHE A 528 12.01 -12.40 -11.59
N LEU A 529 10.87 -11.96 -11.08
CA LEU A 529 10.73 -11.36 -9.75
C LEU A 529 9.80 -12.20 -8.87
N PRO A 530 10.08 -12.32 -7.57
CA PRO A 530 9.14 -12.92 -6.66
C PRO A 530 7.86 -12.08 -6.61
N LEU A 531 6.72 -12.68 -6.92
CA LEU A 531 5.42 -12.01 -6.81
C LEU A 531 5.04 -11.84 -5.35
N MET A 532 4.43 -10.70 -5.01
CA MET A 532 3.76 -10.53 -3.72
C MET A 532 2.58 -11.50 -3.66
N GLN A 533 2.47 -12.28 -2.59
CA GLN A 533 1.46 -13.32 -2.45
C GLN A 533 0.71 -13.18 -1.13
N GLU A 534 -0.43 -13.84 -1.02
CA GLU A 534 -1.13 -13.97 0.26
C GLU A 534 -0.25 -14.75 1.28
N PRO A 535 -0.37 -14.48 2.59
CA PRO A 535 0.47 -15.11 3.60
C PRO A 535 0.47 -16.65 3.59
N GLU A 536 -0.67 -17.27 3.29
CA GLU A 536 -0.78 -18.74 3.24
C GLU A 536 -0.11 -19.34 2.00
N VAL A 537 -0.16 -18.62 0.88
CA VAL A 537 0.39 -19.01 -0.43
C VAL A 537 1.90 -18.73 -0.47
N ALA A 538 2.35 -17.64 0.14
CA ALA A 538 3.76 -17.25 0.26
C ALA A 538 4.65 -18.37 0.79
N ASN A 539 4.16 -19.19 1.73
CA ASN A 539 4.90 -20.32 2.30
C ASN A 539 5.10 -21.50 1.32
N ARG A 540 4.44 -21.50 0.15
CA ARG A 540 4.45 -22.61 -0.81
C ARG A 540 5.19 -22.29 -2.12
N HIS A 541 5.55 -21.03 -2.37
CA HIS A 541 6.23 -20.62 -3.60
C HIS A 541 7.67 -20.13 -3.32
N PRO A 542 8.69 -20.73 -3.98
CA PRO A 542 10.09 -20.33 -3.80
C PRO A 542 10.30 -18.85 -4.13
N GLY A 543 10.92 -18.11 -3.21
CA GLY A 543 11.18 -16.67 -3.36
C GLY A 543 10.08 -15.75 -2.81
N THR A 544 8.88 -16.25 -2.51
CA THR A 544 7.79 -15.49 -1.86
C THR A 544 7.66 -15.80 -0.36
N GLU A 545 8.41 -16.78 0.13
CA GLU A 545 8.53 -17.23 1.53
C GLU A 545 8.88 -16.12 2.54
N ARG A 546 9.28 -14.95 2.05
CA ARG A 546 9.76 -13.82 2.87
C ARG A 546 8.63 -12.98 3.46
N GLY A 547 7.36 -13.27 3.13
CA GLY A 547 6.19 -12.71 3.81
C GLY A 547 5.99 -11.21 3.63
N VAL A 548 6.55 -10.62 2.57
CA VAL A 548 6.42 -9.19 2.25
C VAL A 548 4.98 -8.86 1.88
N LYS A 549 4.43 -7.84 2.53
CA LYS A 549 3.05 -7.37 2.38
C LYS A 549 2.98 -6.00 1.72
N LEU A 550 1.78 -5.65 1.26
CA LEU A 550 1.51 -4.36 0.65
C LEU A 550 1.87 -3.17 1.56
N LEU A 551 1.66 -3.30 2.88
CA LEU A 551 1.99 -2.29 3.88
C LEU A 551 3.40 -2.43 4.48
N ASP A 552 4.28 -3.26 3.92
CA ASP A 552 5.71 -3.22 4.24
C ASP A 552 6.41 -2.06 3.51
N LEU A 553 5.77 -0.90 3.63
CA LEU A 553 6.23 0.40 3.21
C LEU A 553 6.76 1.16 4.43
N PRO A 554 7.55 2.23 4.21
CA PRO A 554 7.88 3.14 5.29
C PRO A 554 6.61 3.60 6.00
N LEU A 555 6.62 3.57 7.34
CA LEU A 555 5.48 3.98 8.17
C LEU A 555 4.18 3.17 7.95
N SER A 556 4.28 2.01 7.30
CA SER A 556 3.13 1.23 6.81
C SER A 556 2.17 2.01 5.90
N ASN A 557 2.66 3.03 5.18
CA ASN A 557 1.81 3.88 4.35
C ASN A 557 2.54 4.29 3.07
N LEU A 558 1.80 4.70 2.04
CA LEU A 558 2.42 5.37 0.89
C LEU A 558 3.04 6.69 1.36
N PRO A 559 4.29 7.01 0.96
CA PRO A 559 4.89 8.30 1.26
C PRO A 559 4.08 9.47 0.69
N LYS A 560 4.29 10.68 1.22
CA LYS A 560 3.76 11.87 0.55
C LYS A 560 4.53 12.09 -0.75
N TRP A 561 3.89 12.73 -1.72
CA TRP A 561 4.53 13.02 -3.02
C TRP A 561 5.87 13.74 -2.88
N ALA A 562 5.98 14.70 -1.95
CA ALA A 562 7.20 15.46 -1.71
C ALA A 562 8.36 14.64 -1.10
N ASP A 563 8.03 13.49 -0.51
CA ASP A 563 9.00 12.60 0.15
C ASP A 563 9.49 11.49 -0.78
N LEU A 564 8.93 11.38 -1.99
CA LEU A 564 9.33 10.37 -2.97
C LEU A 564 10.65 10.78 -3.66
N PRO A 565 11.71 9.95 -3.59
CA PRO A 565 12.92 10.19 -4.36
C PRO A 565 12.64 10.00 -5.86
N ALA A 566 13.29 10.82 -6.67
CA ALA A 566 13.22 10.76 -8.13
C ALA A 566 14.56 10.31 -8.72
N LEU A 567 14.49 9.42 -9.70
CA LEU A 567 15.62 8.95 -10.48
C LEU A 567 15.52 9.46 -11.92
N ASP A 568 16.65 9.83 -12.50
CA ASP A 568 16.77 10.14 -13.93
C ASP A 568 16.82 8.85 -14.78
N LEU A 569 16.89 9.03 -16.10
CA LEU A 569 16.99 7.94 -17.09
C LEU A 569 18.16 6.98 -16.84
N TRP A 570 19.19 7.40 -16.11
CA TRP A 570 20.39 6.62 -15.87
C TRP A 570 20.37 5.92 -14.51
N GLY A 571 19.30 6.11 -13.73
CA GLY A 571 19.17 5.60 -12.37
C GLY A 571 19.84 6.48 -11.32
N ASN A 572 20.24 7.71 -11.64
CA ASN A 572 20.84 8.62 -10.65
C ASN A 572 19.78 9.46 -9.96
N ILE A 573 20.01 9.81 -8.69
CA ILE A 573 19.12 10.69 -7.92
C ILE A 573 19.03 12.06 -8.60
N SER A 574 17.79 12.53 -8.72
CA SER A 574 17.43 13.79 -9.36
C SER A 574 16.26 14.45 -8.63
N SER A 575 15.80 15.59 -9.13
CA SER A 575 14.59 16.28 -8.65
C SER A 575 13.59 16.44 -9.78
N LEU A 576 12.29 16.45 -9.46
CA LEU A 576 11.23 16.61 -10.44
C LEU A 576 11.37 17.88 -11.30
N GLY A 577 11.82 18.98 -10.69
CA GLY A 577 12.12 20.22 -11.40
C GLY A 577 13.28 20.06 -12.39
N LYS A 578 14.36 19.35 -12.02
CA LYS A 578 15.47 19.07 -12.93
C LYS A 578 15.04 18.18 -14.09
N LEU A 579 14.27 17.13 -13.81
CA LEU A 579 13.73 16.23 -14.86
C LEU A 579 12.83 16.99 -15.84
N ARG A 580 11.97 17.88 -15.35
CA ARG A 580 11.13 18.76 -16.16
C ARG A 580 11.95 19.68 -17.07
N ASN A 581 12.96 20.35 -16.51
CA ASN A 581 13.81 21.26 -17.28
C ASN A 581 14.55 20.52 -18.41
N VAL A 582 15.14 19.35 -18.10
CA VAL A 582 15.80 18.50 -19.11
C VAL A 582 14.81 18.08 -20.19
N GLY A 583 13.58 17.71 -19.82
CA GLY A 583 12.54 17.33 -20.78
C GLY A 583 12.13 18.47 -21.71
N LEU A 584 11.97 19.69 -21.17
CA LEU A 584 11.65 20.89 -21.94
C LEU A 584 12.78 21.25 -22.92
N GLU A 585 14.04 21.25 -22.46
CA GLU A 585 15.21 21.50 -23.31
C GLU A 585 15.31 20.48 -24.45
N ARG A 586 15.10 19.19 -24.15
CA ARG A 586 15.08 18.13 -25.17
C ARG A 586 13.95 18.31 -26.17
N ARG A 587 12.74 18.67 -25.71
CA ARG A 587 11.58 18.93 -26.59
C ARG A 587 11.88 20.06 -27.58
N VAL A 588 12.48 21.15 -27.14
CA VAL A 588 12.90 22.27 -28.01
C VAL A 588 13.88 21.81 -29.09
N ASN A 589 14.76 20.85 -28.78
CA ASN A 589 15.74 20.35 -29.73
C ASN A 589 15.13 19.34 -30.73
N MET A 590 14.28 18.43 -30.27
CA MET A 590 13.81 17.28 -31.07
C MET A 590 12.46 17.52 -31.78
N SER A 591 11.56 18.32 -31.20
CA SER A 591 10.20 18.49 -31.72
C SER A 591 10.07 19.68 -32.69
N ALA A 592 9.26 19.52 -33.73
CA ALA A 592 8.91 20.61 -34.64
C ALA A 592 7.99 21.66 -33.99
N CYS A 593 7.30 21.30 -32.90
CA CYS A 593 6.42 22.21 -32.17
C CYS A 593 7.17 22.93 -31.06
N GLN A 594 6.89 24.22 -30.87
CA GLN A 594 7.33 24.94 -29.68
C GLN A 594 6.37 24.66 -28.51
N PRO A 595 6.88 24.50 -27.28
CA PRO A 595 6.05 24.29 -26.10
C PRO A 595 5.25 25.57 -25.79
N ASP A 596 3.94 25.45 -25.60
CA ASP A 596 3.14 26.52 -25.00
C ASP A 596 3.04 26.28 -23.49
N GLU A 597 3.68 27.13 -22.69
CA GLU A 597 3.75 26.96 -21.23
C GLU A 597 2.39 27.15 -20.54
N MET A 598 1.39 27.74 -21.22
CA MET A 598 0.11 28.11 -20.61
C MET A 598 -1.01 27.09 -20.76
N GLU A 599 -0.99 26.21 -21.77
CA GLU A 599 -2.04 25.19 -21.97
C GLU A 599 -1.45 23.83 -22.37
N ALA A 600 -1.54 22.85 -21.47
CA ALA A 600 -1.26 21.46 -21.79
C ALA A 600 -2.37 20.91 -22.69
N SER A 601 -2.17 20.95 -24.01
CA SER A 601 -3.07 20.37 -25.00
C SER A 601 -2.60 18.96 -25.37
N ALA A 602 -3.54 18.01 -25.51
CA ALA A 602 -3.20 16.66 -25.99
C ALA A 602 -2.53 16.67 -27.38
N LEU A 603 -2.77 17.71 -28.17
CA LEU A 603 -2.13 17.94 -29.48
C LEU A 603 -0.62 18.19 -29.36
N GLU A 604 -0.13 18.67 -28.22
CA GLU A 604 1.29 18.82 -27.95
C GLU A 604 2.05 17.48 -27.98
N TYR A 605 1.35 16.38 -27.67
CA TYR A 605 1.91 15.03 -27.66
C TYR A 605 1.97 14.39 -29.05
N LEU A 606 1.31 14.98 -30.06
CA LEU A 606 1.28 14.49 -31.45
C LEU A 606 2.30 15.22 -32.34
N CYS A 607 3.19 16.01 -31.74
CA CYS A 607 4.13 16.84 -32.47
C CYS A 607 5.27 16.03 -33.08
N PRO A 608 5.47 16.08 -34.41
CA PRO A 608 6.47 15.27 -35.08
C PRO A 608 7.89 15.71 -34.72
N PRO A 609 8.88 14.79 -34.80
CA PRO A 609 10.28 15.17 -34.72
C PRO A 609 10.67 16.08 -35.88
N LYS A 610 11.60 17.02 -35.67
CA LYS A 610 12.03 17.99 -36.69
C LYS A 610 12.50 17.32 -37.98
N GLU A 611 13.15 16.17 -37.87
CA GLU A 611 13.69 15.40 -39.00
C GLU A 611 12.61 14.85 -39.93
N ALA A 612 11.39 14.59 -39.44
CA ALA A 612 10.27 14.09 -40.23
C ALA A 612 9.68 15.13 -41.21
N THR A 613 10.02 16.41 -41.04
CA THR A 613 9.47 17.50 -41.87
C THR A 613 10.27 17.80 -43.15
N HIS A 614 11.46 17.21 -43.30
CA HIS A 614 12.41 17.59 -44.37
C HIS A 614 12.59 16.56 -45.49
N SER A 615 11.86 15.43 -45.50
CA SER A 615 12.06 14.40 -46.52
C SER A 615 10.74 13.74 -46.98
N GLU A 616 10.35 13.98 -48.24
CA GLU A 616 9.31 13.21 -48.93
C GLU A 616 9.65 11.71 -49.04
N ALA A 617 10.92 11.34 -48.91
CA ALA A 617 11.35 9.93 -48.89
C ALA A 617 11.08 9.25 -47.54
N ALA A 618 11.11 9.99 -46.41
CA ALA A 618 10.84 9.44 -45.08
C ALA A 618 9.35 9.09 -44.86
N ARG A 619 8.43 9.78 -45.56
CA ARG A 619 7.00 9.46 -45.53
C ARG A 619 6.66 8.10 -46.14
N LYS A 620 7.47 7.56 -47.04
CA LYS A 620 7.27 6.21 -47.61
C LYS A 620 7.81 5.11 -46.71
N THR A 621 8.84 5.36 -45.91
CA THR A 621 9.44 4.38 -45.00
C THR A 621 8.56 4.08 -43.78
N LEU A 622 7.65 4.99 -43.40
CA LEU A 622 6.66 4.77 -42.34
C LEU A 622 5.50 3.84 -42.73
N TYR A 623 5.36 3.47 -44.01
CA TYR A 623 4.29 2.61 -44.54
C TYR A 623 4.78 1.38 -45.31
N THR A 624 6.08 1.09 -45.31
CA THR A 624 6.61 -0.15 -45.89
C THR A 624 6.67 -1.24 -44.84
N SER A 625 5.84 -2.27 -44.99
CA SER A 625 5.95 -3.54 -44.26
C SER A 625 7.34 -4.13 -44.47
N SER A 626 8.21 -4.09 -43.45
CA SER A 626 9.46 -4.85 -43.48
C SER A 626 9.14 -6.31 -43.20
N THR A 627 8.96 -7.08 -44.27
CA THR A 627 9.15 -8.53 -44.24
C THR A 627 10.65 -8.78 -44.14
N GLY A 628 11.16 -8.99 -42.94
CA GLY A 628 12.55 -9.34 -42.69
C GLY A 628 12.78 -9.54 -41.21
N ASP A 629 12.90 -10.81 -40.80
CA ASP A 629 13.56 -11.23 -39.57
C ASP A 629 14.91 -10.53 -39.47
N ASP A 630 15.05 -9.59 -38.53
CA ASP A 630 16.33 -9.24 -37.93
C ASP A 630 16.03 -8.57 -36.58
N ASP A 631 16.26 -9.34 -35.51
CA ASP A 631 16.39 -8.92 -34.12
C ASP A 631 17.52 -7.88 -33.97
N LEU A 632 17.22 -6.62 -34.32
CA LEU A 632 18.03 -5.47 -33.96
C LEU A 632 17.37 -4.80 -32.76
N ASP A 633 17.98 -5.02 -31.59
CA ASP A 633 17.77 -4.32 -30.32
C ASP A 633 17.25 -2.89 -30.56
N LEU A 634 15.94 -2.71 -30.37
CA LEU A 634 15.15 -1.49 -30.65
C LEU A 634 15.50 -0.28 -29.76
N MET A 635 16.66 -0.30 -29.09
CA MET A 635 17.11 0.71 -28.13
C MET A 635 18.35 1.50 -28.59
N GLN A 636 18.79 1.34 -29.84
CA GLN A 636 19.80 2.21 -30.45
C GLN A 636 19.14 3.18 -31.44
N GLY A 637 18.50 4.22 -30.90
CA GLY A 637 17.97 5.36 -31.64
C GLY A 637 18.07 6.63 -30.82
#